data_AF-N9FYR9-F1
#
_entry.id   AF-N9FYR9-F1
#
_cell.length_a   1.000
_cell.length_b   1.000
_cell.length_c   1.000
_cell.angle_alpha   90.00
_cell.angle_beta   90.00
_cell.angle_gamma   90.00
#
_symmetry.space_group_name_H-M   'P 1'
#
loop_
_entity.id
_entity.type
_entity.pdbx_description
1 polymer ?
#
loop_
_entity_poly.entity_id
_entity_poly.type
_entity_poly.pdbx_seq_one_letter_code
_entity_poly.pdbx_strand_id
1 'polypeptide(L)'
;MFITTYNLDLLINAVCYEESKNAISFTPNFENIDCLSKIEKDKLKKMEFFFRSLNLNRPIKFNPIEREDSKKYLYKENYPAFHKSDKCPRLKAKWSNIYLPQEVKDKGDHIIAKFRKIVMDQLYKSQDALTDEGFITSLKIEFGIADINFGREIKDNSNAVDFSKQIAMLSLEDANKQIEFLSKELDFFPKKSELHKKVFQMRYWDVAKIRWIEKNRSEEEKKVANELANLKANLIVAIMTAFQYENNFDMNNIEEEILLSLNFRKCSTCFKDEIPSFNDEFKGMINKNIY
;
A
#
# COMPACT_ATOMS: atom_id res chain seq x y z
N MET A 1 -2.92 14.65 11.45
CA MET A 1 -3.89 13.55 11.26
C MET A 1 -3.17 12.20 11.30
N PHE A 2 -3.85 11.09 11.60
CA PHE A 2 -3.23 9.76 11.63
C PHE A 2 -3.67 8.92 10.44
N ILE A 3 -2.72 8.30 9.74
CA ILE A 3 -2.95 7.36 8.63
C ILE A 3 -2.15 6.08 8.86
N THR A 4 -2.57 4.99 8.22
CA THR A 4 -1.75 3.76 8.19
C THR A 4 -0.56 3.94 7.25
N THR A 5 0.47 3.13 7.42
CA THR A 5 1.64 3.09 6.53
C THR A 5 1.26 2.72 5.10
N TYR A 6 0.27 1.84 4.94
CA TYR A 6 -0.32 1.55 3.63
C TYR A 6 -0.92 2.81 2.98
N ASN A 7 -1.61 3.63 3.76
CA ASN A 7 -2.19 4.87 3.28
C ASN A 7 -1.13 5.95 3.01
N LEU A 8 -0.04 5.99 3.78
CA LEU A 8 1.11 6.85 3.46
C LEU A 8 1.70 6.46 2.10
N ASP A 9 1.84 5.16 1.82
CA ASP A 9 2.34 4.69 0.51
C ASP A 9 1.45 5.17 -0.65
N LEU A 10 0.13 5.07 -0.50
CA LEU A 10 -0.81 5.59 -1.49
C LEU A 10 -0.64 7.09 -1.73
N LEU A 11 -0.45 7.85 -0.64
CA LEU A 11 -0.24 9.29 -0.70
C LEU A 11 1.05 9.62 -1.46
N ILE A 12 2.16 8.94 -1.14
CA ILE A 12 3.43 9.10 -1.86
C ILE A 12 3.28 8.79 -3.34
N ASN A 13 2.59 7.70 -3.68
CA ASN A 13 2.41 7.30 -5.07
C ASN A 13 1.61 8.34 -5.87
N ALA A 14 0.69 9.06 -5.22
CA ALA A 14 -0.12 10.13 -5.79
C ALA A 14 0.65 11.44 -6.04
N VAL A 15 1.85 11.61 -5.49
CA VAL A 15 2.67 12.81 -5.70
C VAL A 15 3.04 12.94 -7.17
N CYS A 16 2.71 14.10 -7.76
CA CYS A 16 3.16 14.50 -9.09
C CYS A 16 4.58 15.04 -8.99
N TYR A 17 5.54 14.14 -9.16
CA TYR A 17 6.95 14.51 -9.27
C TYR A 17 7.25 14.92 -10.71
N GLU A 18 7.26 16.23 -10.96
CA GLU A 18 7.90 16.78 -12.15
C GLU A 18 9.36 17.08 -11.77
N GLU A 19 10.33 16.53 -12.51
CA GLU A 19 11.74 16.92 -12.42
C GLU A 19 11.84 18.40 -12.81
N SER A 20 11.58 19.31 -11.86
CA SER A 20 11.75 20.72 -12.11
C SER A 20 13.24 20.96 -12.36
N LYS A 21 13.58 21.62 -13.47
CA LYS A 21 14.96 21.96 -13.88
C LYS A 21 15.76 22.76 -12.81
N ASN A 22 15.11 23.20 -11.73
CA ASN A 22 15.69 23.97 -10.62
C ASN A 22 15.63 23.26 -9.27
N ALA A 23 15.39 21.94 -9.22
CA ALA A 23 15.47 21.20 -7.98
C ALA A 23 16.94 21.08 -7.56
N ILE A 24 17.35 21.93 -6.62
CA ILE A 24 18.63 21.79 -5.90
C ILE A 24 18.73 20.34 -5.42
N SER A 25 19.69 19.61 -5.98
CA SER A 25 19.98 18.23 -5.64
C SER A 25 20.55 18.21 -4.23
N PHE A 26 19.70 17.92 -3.26
CA PHE A 26 20.17 17.15 -2.13
C PHE A 26 19.76 15.73 -2.46
N THR A 27 20.73 14.84 -2.53
CA THR A 27 20.57 13.42 -2.81
C THR A 27 21.39 12.73 -1.75
N PRO A 28 20.83 11.86 -0.89
CA PRO A 28 21.59 10.70 -0.48
C PRO A 28 21.96 9.95 -1.75
N ASN A 29 23.14 9.37 -1.78
CA ASN A 29 23.74 8.76 -2.96
C ASN A 29 23.07 7.42 -3.35
N PHE A 30 21.73 7.37 -3.38
CA PHE A 30 20.96 6.17 -3.71
C PHE A 30 20.81 5.98 -5.22
N GLU A 31 20.99 7.03 -6.02
CA GLU A 31 20.95 6.91 -7.49
C GLU A 31 22.01 5.92 -8.00
N ASN A 32 23.16 5.88 -7.33
CA ASN A 32 24.27 4.97 -7.63
C ASN A 32 24.11 3.55 -7.05
N ILE A 33 23.03 3.28 -6.30
CA ILE A 33 22.74 1.92 -5.83
C ILE A 33 22.18 1.12 -7.02
N ASP A 34 22.99 0.18 -7.53
CA ASP A 34 22.67 -0.62 -8.72
C ASP A 34 21.52 -1.63 -8.48
N CYS A 35 21.31 -2.07 -7.24
CA CYS A 35 20.33 -3.11 -6.94
C CYS A 35 18.87 -2.62 -6.83
N LEU A 36 18.60 -1.32 -7.02
CA LEU A 36 17.24 -0.76 -6.97
C LEU A 36 16.64 -0.70 -8.39
N SER A 37 15.41 -1.20 -8.52
CA SER A 37 14.62 -1.08 -9.74
C SER A 37 14.25 0.37 -10.02
N LYS A 38 13.87 0.67 -11.27
CA LYS A 38 13.37 2.00 -11.65
C LYS A 38 12.17 2.42 -10.78
N ILE A 39 11.23 1.51 -10.54
CA ILE A 39 10.03 1.75 -9.72
C ILE A 39 10.41 2.12 -8.29
N GLU A 40 11.38 1.42 -7.70
CA GLU A 40 11.85 1.71 -6.33
C GLU A 40 12.59 3.06 -6.27
N LYS A 41 13.42 3.39 -7.27
CA LYS A 41 14.09 4.69 -7.35
C LYS A 41 13.08 5.84 -7.51
N ASP A 42 12.10 5.69 -8.41
CA ASP A 42 11.05 6.69 -8.62
C ASP A 42 10.22 6.92 -7.34
N LYS A 43 9.93 5.84 -6.60
CA LYS A 43 9.25 5.91 -5.31
C LYS A 43 10.08 6.69 -4.27
N LEU A 44 11.37 6.38 -4.14
CA LEU A 44 12.27 7.09 -3.21
C LEU A 44 12.37 8.58 -3.55
N LYS A 45 12.45 8.94 -4.84
CA LYS A 45 12.42 10.34 -5.30
C LYS A 45 11.13 11.06 -4.90
N LYS A 46 9.97 10.41 -5.09
CA LYS A 46 8.68 10.96 -4.65
C LYS A 46 8.62 11.16 -3.13
N MET A 47 9.14 10.22 -2.35
CA MET A 47 9.20 10.31 -0.88
C MET A 47 10.04 11.48 -0.40
N GLU A 48 11.27 11.58 -0.89
CA GLU A 48 12.16 12.69 -0.59
C GLU A 48 11.53 14.03 -0.96
N PHE A 49 10.98 14.14 -2.18
CA PHE A 49 10.30 15.34 -2.62
C PHE A 49 9.13 15.71 -1.70
N PHE A 50 8.31 14.72 -1.32
CA PHE A 50 7.17 14.92 -0.44
C PHE A 50 7.59 15.41 0.95
N PHE A 51 8.52 14.71 1.61
CA PHE A 51 8.99 15.08 2.95
C PHE A 51 9.61 16.48 2.97
N ARG A 52 10.48 16.77 1.98
CA ARG A 52 11.11 18.08 1.84
C ARG A 52 10.10 19.19 1.56
N SER A 53 9.14 18.94 0.67
CA SER A 53 8.15 19.94 0.31
C SER A 53 7.25 20.30 1.48
N LEU A 54 6.84 19.32 2.29
CA LEU A 54 6.10 19.59 3.52
C LEU A 54 6.95 20.38 4.53
N ASN A 55 8.20 19.98 4.75
CA ASN A 55 9.10 20.72 5.66
C ASN A 55 9.31 22.19 5.23
N LEU A 56 9.36 22.44 3.91
CA LEU A 56 9.55 23.78 3.34
C LEU A 56 8.24 24.51 3.05
N ASN A 57 7.07 23.98 3.44
CA ASN A 57 5.75 24.52 3.10
C ASN A 57 5.57 24.83 1.60
N ARG A 58 6.15 23.98 0.74
CA ARG A 58 6.04 24.12 -0.72
C ARG A 58 4.76 23.42 -1.21
N PRO A 59 4.07 24.00 -2.20
CA PRO A 59 2.89 23.38 -2.78
C PRO A 59 3.28 22.05 -3.46
N ILE A 60 2.52 21.00 -3.15
CA ILE A 60 2.67 19.68 -3.76
C ILE A 60 1.46 19.45 -4.66
N LYS A 61 1.73 19.06 -5.92
CA LYS A 61 0.68 18.58 -6.82
C LYS A 61 0.45 17.10 -6.58
N PHE A 62 -0.81 16.70 -6.59
CA PHE A 62 -1.22 15.32 -6.44
C PHE A 62 -2.16 14.89 -7.56
N ASN A 63 -2.07 13.63 -7.95
CA ASN A 63 -3.11 12.95 -8.71
C ASN A 63 -4.10 12.34 -7.72
N PRO A 64 -5.38 12.73 -7.73
CA PRO A 64 -6.38 12.17 -6.82
C PRO A 64 -6.39 10.64 -6.90
N ILE A 65 -6.55 9.97 -5.76
CA ILE A 65 -6.67 8.52 -5.75
C ILE A 65 -8.05 8.19 -6.30
N GLU A 66 -8.07 7.42 -7.38
CA GLU A 66 -9.30 6.86 -7.94
C GLU A 66 -9.47 5.41 -7.47
N ARG A 67 -10.71 5.04 -7.15
CA ARG A 67 -11.07 3.69 -6.74
C ARG A 67 -12.18 3.18 -7.64
N GLU A 68 -11.79 2.31 -8.57
CA GLU A 68 -12.72 1.51 -9.34
C GLU A 68 -12.99 0.20 -8.63
N ASP A 69 -14.18 -0.34 -8.85
CA ASP A 69 -14.56 -1.66 -8.35
C ASP A 69 -13.77 -2.73 -9.10
N SER A 70 -12.76 -3.30 -8.43
CA SER A 70 -11.91 -4.33 -9.06
C SER A 70 -12.66 -5.65 -9.29
N LYS A 71 -13.88 -5.78 -8.76
CA LYS A 71 -14.67 -7.01 -8.73
C LYS A 71 -13.92 -8.17 -8.09
N LYS A 72 -12.90 -7.89 -7.28
CA LYS A 72 -12.12 -8.91 -6.55
C LYS A 72 -12.80 -9.32 -5.26
N TYR A 73 -13.58 -8.42 -4.66
CA TYR A 73 -14.12 -8.61 -3.31
C TYR A 73 -15.60 -8.26 -3.18
N LEU A 74 -16.23 -8.79 -2.14
CA LEU A 74 -17.61 -8.51 -1.76
C LEU A 74 -17.79 -7.01 -1.48
N TYR A 75 -17.05 -6.48 -0.51
CA TYR A 75 -16.98 -5.04 -0.29
C TYR A 75 -16.06 -4.44 -1.34
N LYS A 76 -16.57 -3.47 -2.09
CA LYS A 76 -15.80 -2.70 -3.06
C LYS A 76 -14.61 -2.02 -2.38
N GLU A 77 -13.57 -1.75 -3.16
CA GLU A 77 -12.45 -0.93 -2.74
C GLU A 77 -12.96 0.41 -2.21
N ASN A 78 -12.70 0.66 -0.93
CA ASN A 78 -13.05 1.93 -0.31
C ASN A 78 -11.88 2.90 -0.43
N TYR A 79 -12.21 4.20 -0.48
CA TYR A 79 -11.23 5.25 -0.31
C TYR A 79 -10.48 5.11 1.02
N PRO A 80 -9.16 5.39 1.03
CA PRO A 80 -8.35 5.33 2.25
C PRO A 80 -8.90 6.30 3.29
N ALA A 81 -8.77 5.94 4.57
CA ALA A 81 -9.29 6.75 5.67
C ALA A 81 -8.15 7.35 6.51
N PHE A 82 -8.40 8.53 7.07
CA PHE A 82 -7.57 9.14 8.11
C PHE A 82 -8.32 9.27 9.44
N HIS A 83 -7.56 9.40 10.52
CA HIS A 83 -8.02 9.26 11.89
C HIS A 83 -7.59 10.48 12.72
N LYS A 84 -8.40 10.86 13.72
CA LYS A 84 -8.06 11.93 14.66
C LYS A 84 -7.02 11.52 15.71
N SER A 85 -6.91 10.22 16.00
CA SER A 85 -6.03 9.70 17.04
C SER A 85 -5.46 8.33 16.65
N ASP A 86 -4.21 8.11 17.05
CA ASP A 86 -3.49 6.84 17.10
C ASP A 86 -4.18 5.73 17.91
N LYS A 87 -5.09 6.10 18.83
CA LYS A 87 -5.89 5.20 19.65
C LYS A 87 -7.16 4.70 18.94
N CYS A 88 -7.44 5.14 17.71
CA CYS A 88 -8.61 4.68 16.98
C CYS A 88 -8.54 3.14 16.77
N PRO A 89 -9.56 2.37 17.19
CA PRO A 89 -9.54 0.91 17.03
C PRO A 89 -9.48 0.50 15.55
N ARG A 90 -10.03 1.32 14.65
CA ARG A 90 -10.00 1.07 13.20
C ARG A 90 -8.62 1.28 12.57
N LEU A 91 -7.74 2.07 13.20
CA LEU A 91 -6.38 2.30 12.68
C LEU A 91 -5.53 1.01 12.74
N LYS A 92 -5.73 0.21 13.80
CA LYS A 92 -5.01 -1.05 14.05
C LYS A 92 -5.81 -2.31 13.73
N ALA A 93 -7.06 -2.16 13.28
CA ALA A 93 -7.90 -3.30 12.91
C ALA A 93 -7.27 -4.09 11.76
N LYS A 94 -7.51 -5.40 11.69
CA LYS A 94 -7.13 -6.17 10.50
C LYS A 94 -8.06 -5.81 9.34
N TRP A 95 -7.51 -5.77 8.12
CA TRP A 95 -8.33 -5.72 6.93
C TRP A 95 -9.02 -7.08 6.78
N SER A 96 -10.33 -7.08 6.52
CA SER A 96 -11.02 -8.31 6.16
C SER A 96 -12.05 -8.05 5.08
N ASN A 97 -12.14 -8.97 4.14
CA ASN A 97 -13.12 -8.95 3.07
C ASN A 97 -13.39 -10.39 2.60
N ILE A 98 -14.32 -10.57 1.69
CA ILE A 98 -14.65 -11.87 1.11
C ILE A 98 -14.33 -11.76 -0.37
N TYR A 99 -13.51 -12.67 -0.90
CA TYR A 99 -13.20 -12.61 -2.32
C TYR A 99 -14.38 -13.10 -3.16
N LEU A 100 -14.49 -12.55 -4.37
CA LEU A 100 -15.47 -13.00 -5.34
C LEU A 100 -14.88 -14.21 -6.09
N PRO A 101 -15.55 -15.38 -6.05
CA PRO A 101 -15.13 -16.55 -6.81
C PRO A 101 -15.06 -16.26 -8.31
N GLN A 102 -14.19 -16.99 -9.02
CA GLN A 102 -14.02 -16.79 -10.47
C GLN A 102 -15.31 -17.07 -11.23
N GLU A 103 -16.04 -18.09 -10.80
CA GLU A 103 -17.31 -18.54 -11.34
C GLU A 103 -18.42 -17.48 -11.22
N VAL A 104 -18.35 -16.64 -10.18
CA VAL A 104 -19.25 -15.49 -10.02
C VAL A 104 -18.84 -14.34 -10.95
N LYS A 105 -17.52 -14.08 -11.05
CA LYS A 105 -16.98 -13.01 -11.92
C LYS A 105 -17.24 -13.28 -13.39
N ASP A 106 -17.08 -14.51 -13.85
CA ASP A 106 -17.24 -14.91 -15.26
C ASP A 106 -18.68 -14.74 -15.76
N LYS A 107 -19.66 -14.71 -14.84
CA LYS A 107 -21.09 -14.51 -15.15
C LYS A 107 -21.48 -13.02 -15.27
N GLY A 108 -20.56 -12.10 -15.04
CA GLY A 108 -20.74 -10.67 -15.26
C GLY A 108 -21.43 -9.89 -14.15
N ASP A 109 -21.57 -8.58 -14.38
CA ASP A 109 -21.84 -7.59 -13.33
C ASP A 109 -23.18 -7.74 -12.62
N HIS A 110 -24.21 -8.17 -13.36
CA HIS A 110 -25.52 -8.45 -12.77
C HIS A 110 -25.44 -9.57 -11.71
N ILE A 111 -24.69 -10.64 -12.00
CA ILE A 111 -24.53 -11.76 -11.07
C ILE A 111 -23.64 -11.38 -9.88
N ILE A 112 -22.59 -10.58 -10.12
CA ILE A 112 -21.78 -10.01 -9.04
C ILE A 112 -22.63 -9.15 -8.10
N ALA A 113 -23.51 -8.30 -8.64
CA ALA A 113 -24.40 -7.46 -7.84
C ALA A 113 -25.39 -8.30 -7.02
N LYS A 114 -26.00 -9.32 -7.64
CA LYS A 114 -26.89 -10.27 -6.94
C LYS A 114 -26.17 -10.99 -5.81
N PHE A 115 -24.98 -11.54 -6.08
CA PHE A 115 -24.15 -12.22 -5.08
C PHE A 115 -23.85 -11.30 -3.90
N ARG A 116 -23.38 -10.08 -4.19
CA ARG A 116 -23.07 -9.07 -3.18
C ARG A 116 -24.26 -8.76 -2.28
N LYS A 117 -25.44 -8.58 -2.87
CA LYS A 117 -26.66 -8.31 -2.13
C LYS A 117 -27.00 -9.43 -1.16
N ILE A 118 -27.06 -10.68 -1.65
CA ILE A 118 -27.42 -11.84 -0.82
C ILE A 118 -26.46 -12.00 0.36
N VAL A 119 -25.15 -11.92 0.10
CA VAL A 119 -24.14 -12.09 1.16
C VAL A 119 -24.16 -10.92 2.14
N MET A 120 -24.31 -9.67 1.68
CA MET A 120 -24.41 -8.52 2.58
C MET A 120 -25.67 -8.53 3.43
N ASP A 121 -26.83 -8.89 2.85
CA ASP A 121 -28.10 -9.01 3.58
C ASP A 121 -28.00 -10.05 4.69
N GLN A 122 -27.29 -11.15 4.45
CA GLN A 122 -27.07 -12.17 5.46
C GLN A 122 -26.06 -11.72 6.55
N LEU A 123 -24.97 -11.06 6.16
CA LEU A 123 -23.99 -10.51 7.11
C LEU A 123 -24.58 -9.42 8.01
N TYR A 124 -25.59 -8.67 7.52
CA TYR A 124 -26.32 -7.70 8.32
C TYR A 124 -27.14 -8.36 9.44
N LYS A 125 -27.68 -9.56 9.18
CA LYS A 125 -28.43 -10.35 10.17
C LYS A 125 -27.52 -11.07 11.16
N SER A 126 -26.40 -11.60 10.69
CA SER A 126 -25.41 -12.29 11.51
C SER A 126 -24.01 -12.06 10.96
N GLN A 127 -23.14 -11.44 11.76
CA GLN A 127 -21.75 -11.17 11.35
C GLN A 127 -20.94 -12.46 11.10
N ASP A 128 -21.40 -13.59 11.67
CA ASP A 128 -20.84 -14.92 11.56
C ASP A 128 -21.54 -15.77 10.48
N ALA A 129 -22.37 -15.16 9.62
CA ALA A 129 -23.06 -15.89 8.55
C ALA A 129 -22.12 -16.71 7.63
N LEU A 130 -20.86 -16.31 7.51
CA LEU A 130 -19.85 -17.01 6.71
C LEU A 130 -19.04 -18.04 7.50
N THR A 131 -19.42 -18.34 8.74
CA THR A 131 -19.01 -19.56 9.43
C THR A 131 -20.12 -20.61 9.42
N ASP A 132 -21.32 -20.26 8.95
CA ASP A 132 -22.42 -21.20 8.77
C ASP A 132 -22.21 -22.02 7.48
N GLU A 133 -21.92 -23.31 7.66
CA GLU A 133 -21.73 -24.27 6.57
C GLU A 133 -22.98 -24.39 5.69
N GLY A 134 -24.18 -24.24 6.26
CA GLY A 134 -25.44 -24.27 5.51
C GLY A 134 -25.54 -23.11 4.52
N PHE A 135 -25.24 -21.89 5.00
CA PHE A 135 -25.21 -20.71 4.14
C PHE A 135 -24.14 -20.80 3.06
N ILE A 136 -22.90 -21.21 3.39
CA ILE A 136 -21.84 -21.40 2.39
C ILE A 136 -22.24 -22.43 1.34
N THR A 137 -22.82 -23.56 1.77
CA THR A 137 -23.30 -24.60 0.85
C THR A 137 -24.37 -24.06 -0.09
N SER A 138 -25.32 -23.27 0.43
CA SER A 138 -26.35 -22.63 -0.40
C SER A 138 -25.75 -21.69 -1.45
N LEU A 139 -24.73 -20.90 -1.10
CA LEU A 139 -24.02 -20.04 -2.06
C LEU A 139 -23.29 -20.86 -3.13
N LYS A 140 -22.63 -21.96 -2.73
CA LYS A 140 -21.94 -22.85 -3.68
C LYS A 140 -22.91 -23.45 -4.70
N ILE A 141 -24.10 -23.87 -4.26
CA ILE A 141 -25.14 -24.41 -5.14
C ILE A 141 -25.72 -23.32 -6.03
N GLU A 142 -26.14 -22.18 -5.47
CA GLU A 142 -26.82 -21.12 -6.25
C GLU A 142 -25.90 -20.50 -7.31
N PHE A 143 -24.63 -20.32 -6.98
CA PHE A 143 -23.67 -19.65 -7.86
C PHE A 143 -22.73 -20.59 -8.61
N GLY A 144 -22.78 -21.91 -8.34
CA GLY A 144 -21.90 -22.90 -8.95
C GLY A 144 -20.43 -22.68 -8.59
N ILE A 145 -20.14 -22.34 -7.33
CA ILE A 145 -18.78 -22.08 -6.85
C ILE A 145 -18.12 -23.43 -6.54
N ALA A 146 -17.08 -23.77 -7.31
CA ALA A 146 -16.30 -24.99 -7.11
C ALA A 146 -15.15 -24.78 -6.11
N ASP A 147 -14.82 -23.52 -5.80
CA ASP A 147 -13.76 -23.17 -4.86
C ASP A 147 -14.03 -23.71 -3.44
N ILE A 148 -13.18 -24.67 -3.03
CA ILE A 148 -13.24 -25.28 -1.70
C ILE A 148 -12.84 -24.30 -0.60
N ASN A 149 -12.04 -23.28 -0.91
CA ASN A 149 -11.50 -22.30 0.03
C ASN A 149 -12.32 -21.00 0.09
N PHE A 150 -13.50 -20.97 -0.57
CA PHE A 150 -14.37 -19.80 -0.55
C PHE A 150 -14.64 -19.32 0.87
N GLY A 151 -14.27 -18.07 1.15
CA GLY A 151 -14.39 -17.53 2.49
C GLY A 151 -13.80 -16.13 2.68
N ARG A 152 -13.61 -15.77 3.95
CA ARG A 152 -13.09 -14.47 4.39
C ARG A 152 -11.57 -14.44 4.24
N GLU A 153 -11.06 -13.45 3.52
CA GLU A 153 -9.64 -13.10 3.49
C GLU A 153 -9.37 -12.06 4.60
N ILE A 154 -8.42 -12.37 5.48
CA ILE A 154 -7.96 -11.45 6.53
C ILE A 154 -6.51 -11.10 6.22
N LYS A 155 -6.23 -9.81 6.16
CA LYS A 155 -4.89 -9.26 5.98
C LYS A 155 -4.60 -8.34 7.13
N ASP A 156 -3.34 -8.27 7.53
CA ASP A 156 -2.95 -7.19 8.43
C ASP A 156 -3.08 -5.87 7.66
N ASN A 157 -3.56 -4.81 8.32
CA ASN A 157 -3.75 -3.47 7.70
C ASN A 157 -2.42 -2.82 7.26
N SER A 158 -1.30 -3.53 7.43
CA SER A 158 0.07 -3.18 7.05
C SER A 158 0.63 -4.11 5.96
N ASN A 159 -0.20 -4.60 5.03
CA ASN A 159 0.26 -5.44 3.92
C ASN A 159 1.18 -4.72 2.91
N ALA A 160 1.36 -3.40 3.00
CA ALA A 160 2.57 -2.77 2.49
C ALA A 160 3.65 -3.07 3.50
N VAL A 161 4.76 -3.73 3.10
CA VAL A 161 6.01 -3.89 3.87
C VAL A 161 6.02 -2.84 4.99
N ASP A 162 5.86 -3.28 6.23
CA ASP A 162 5.62 -2.39 7.37
C ASP A 162 6.89 -1.56 7.63
N PHE A 163 7.14 -0.58 6.76
CA PHE A 163 8.29 0.30 6.80
C PHE A 163 8.30 1.01 8.17
N SER A 164 7.12 1.32 8.72
CA SER A 164 6.93 1.95 10.03
C SER A 164 7.43 1.16 11.24
N LYS A 165 7.33 -0.19 11.25
CA LYS A 165 7.79 -0.97 12.41
C LYS A 165 9.31 -1.02 12.54
N GLN A 166 10.05 -0.74 11.47
CA GLN A 166 11.52 -0.64 11.50
C GLN A 166 12.02 0.81 11.57
N ILE A 167 11.18 1.80 11.23
CA ILE A 167 11.52 3.24 11.28
C ILE A 167 11.67 3.77 12.72
N ALA A 168 11.03 3.13 13.71
CA ALA A 168 10.86 3.71 15.05
C ALA A 168 12.10 3.70 15.98
N MET A 169 13.30 3.28 15.55
CA MET A 169 14.44 3.11 16.48
C MET A 169 15.82 3.52 15.97
N LEU A 170 15.96 4.12 14.78
CA LEU A 170 17.28 4.49 14.24
C LEU A 170 17.46 6.00 14.28
N SER A 171 18.57 6.49 14.84
CA SER A 171 18.99 7.88 14.58
C SER A 171 19.33 8.07 13.09
N LEU A 172 19.47 9.31 12.61
CA LEU A 172 19.96 9.57 11.25
C LEU A 172 21.33 8.90 11.01
N GLU A 173 22.19 8.89 12.03
CA GLU A 173 23.50 8.23 11.96
C GLU A 173 23.34 6.71 11.80
N ASP A 174 22.44 6.09 12.57
CA ASP A 174 22.18 4.65 12.47
C ASP A 174 21.52 4.27 11.14
N ALA A 175 20.62 5.11 10.62
CA ALA A 175 20.04 4.92 9.30
C ALA A 175 21.12 4.93 8.21
N ASN A 176 22.05 5.88 8.25
CA ASN A 176 23.17 5.97 7.31
C ASN A 176 24.12 4.77 7.42
N LYS A 177 24.47 4.33 8.64
CA LYS A 177 25.26 3.11 8.86
C LYS A 177 24.54 1.87 8.30
N GLN A 178 23.22 1.78 8.48
CA GLN A 178 22.42 0.69 7.97
C GLN A 178 22.38 0.67 6.44
N ILE A 179 22.26 1.84 5.79
CA ILE A 179 22.35 1.96 4.33
C ILE A 179 23.69 1.44 3.82
N GLU A 180 24.80 1.85 4.44
CA GLU A 180 26.14 1.42 4.06
C GLU A 180 26.32 -0.10 4.23
N PHE A 181 25.90 -0.64 5.38
CA PHE A 181 25.95 -2.07 5.67
C PHE A 181 25.14 -2.88 4.65
N LEU A 182 23.89 -2.50 4.39
CA LEU A 182 23.02 -3.21 3.45
C LEU A 182 23.53 -3.12 2.02
N SER A 183 24.08 -1.97 1.61
CA SER A 183 24.70 -1.80 0.29
C SER A 183 25.88 -2.77 0.11
N LYS A 184 26.75 -2.89 1.12
CA LYS A 184 27.85 -3.87 1.13
C LYS A 184 27.35 -5.32 1.08
N GLU A 185 26.32 -5.66 1.84
CA GLU A 185 25.70 -7.00 1.79
C GLU A 185 25.15 -7.32 0.40
N LEU A 186 24.53 -6.35 -0.27
CA LEU A 186 24.03 -6.49 -1.63
C LEU A 186 25.15 -6.64 -2.66
N ASP A 187 26.28 -5.94 -2.50
CA ASP A 187 27.48 -6.11 -3.34
C ASP A 187 28.15 -7.47 -3.13
N PHE A 188 28.08 -8.02 -1.91
CA PHE A 188 28.62 -9.34 -1.58
C PHE A 188 27.66 -10.48 -1.97
N PHE A 189 26.36 -10.22 -2.01
CA PHE A 189 25.32 -11.21 -2.31
C PHE A 189 25.65 -12.13 -3.51
N PRO A 190 25.95 -11.63 -4.73
CA PRO A 190 26.24 -12.49 -5.87
C PRO A 190 27.56 -13.29 -5.73
N LYS A 191 28.41 -12.96 -4.76
CA LYS A 191 29.70 -13.64 -4.50
C LYS A 191 29.54 -14.83 -3.54
N LYS A 192 28.39 -14.98 -2.87
CA LYS A 192 28.13 -16.07 -1.90
C LYS A 192 28.09 -17.45 -2.56
N SER A 193 27.50 -17.58 -3.75
CA SER A 193 27.45 -18.83 -4.55
C SER A 193 26.90 -18.57 -5.96
N GLU A 194 27.02 -19.56 -6.86
CA GLU A 194 26.41 -19.50 -8.20
C GLU A 194 24.88 -19.34 -8.16
N LEU A 195 24.19 -19.92 -7.16
CA LEU A 195 22.76 -19.71 -6.98
C LEU A 195 22.44 -18.25 -6.63
N HIS A 196 23.24 -17.62 -5.77
CA HIS A 196 23.06 -16.21 -5.43
C HIS A 196 23.34 -15.31 -6.63
N LYS A 197 24.39 -15.61 -7.41
CA LYS A 197 24.70 -14.92 -8.66
C LYS A 197 23.55 -15.01 -9.68
N LYS A 198 22.92 -16.17 -9.81
CA LYS A 198 21.73 -16.40 -10.64
C LYS A 198 20.54 -15.56 -10.15
N VAL A 199 20.23 -15.62 -8.86
CA VAL A 199 19.12 -14.85 -8.26
C VAL A 199 19.37 -13.34 -8.35
N PHE A 200 20.61 -12.89 -8.21
CA PHE A 200 20.99 -11.47 -8.30
C PHE A 200 20.76 -10.86 -9.69
N GLN A 201 20.55 -11.67 -10.74
CA GLN A 201 20.07 -11.16 -12.03
C GLN A 201 18.68 -10.51 -11.93
N MET A 202 17.91 -10.86 -10.89
CA MET A 202 16.61 -10.26 -10.59
C MET A 202 16.73 -8.92 -9.84
N ARG A 203 17.93 -8.35 -9.63
CA ARG A 203 18.13 -7.12 -8.84
C ARG A 203 17.30 -5.93 -9.33
N TYR A 204 16.98 -5.84 -10.61
CA TYR A 204 16.13 -4.76 -11.16
C TYR A 204 14.63 -5.04 -11.05
N TRP A 205 14.22 -6.16 -10.46
CA TRP A 205 12.84 -6.43 -10.13
C TRP A 205 12.51 -5.81 -8.79
N ASP A 206 11.27 -5.34 -8.61
CA ASP A 206 10.80 -4.87 -7.32
C ASP A 206 10.70 -6.03 -6.30
N VAL A 207 10.75 -5.68 -5.01
CA VAL A 207 10.66 -6.63 -3.88
C VAL A 207 9.47 -7.59 -4.01
N ALA A 208 8.29 -7.10 -4.41
CA ALA A 208 7.11 -7.94 -4.50
C ALA A 208 7.29 -9.01 -5.58
N LYS A 209 7.71 -8.59 -6.79
CA LYS A 209 7.95 -9.50 -7.91
C LYS A 209 8.98 -10.59 -7.59
N ILE A 210 10.03 -10.27 -6.82
CA ILE A 210 11.02 -11.26 -6.38
C ILE A 210 10.41 -12.29 -5.42
N ARG A 211 9.50 -11.87 -4.52
CA ARG A 211 8.82 -12.78 -3.59
C ARG A 211 7.85 -13.73 -4.28
N TRP A 212 7.26 -13.32 -5.41
CA TRP A 212 6.23 -14.08 -6.15
C TRP A 212 6.77 -15.10 -7.17
N ILE A 213 8.06 -15.44 -7.19
CA ILE A 213 8.65 -16.36 -8.19
C ILE A 213 8.22 -17.84 -8.06
N GLU A 214 7.17 -18.11 -7.29
CA GLU A 214 6.85 -19.40 -6.65
C GLU A 214 6.61 -20.57 -7.60
N LYS A 215 6.14 -20.34 -8.84
CA LYS A 215 5.50 -21.40 -9.63
C LYS A 215 6.44 -22.42 -10.27
N ASN A 216 7.71 -22.09 -10.53
CA ASN A 216 8.62 -22.94 -11.33
C ASN A 216 10.07 -23.00 -10.82
N ARG A 217 10.30 -22.71 -9.53
CA ARG A 217 11.65 -22.61 -8.95
C ARG A 217 11.82 -23.58 -7.78
N SER A 218 13.06 -24.02 -7.53
CA SER A 218 13.36 -24.88 -6.37
C SER A 218 13.18 -24.11 -5.07
N GLU A 219 12.98 -24.83 -3.96
CA GLU A 219 12.83 -24.24 -2.63
C GLU A 219 14.09 -23.46 -2.21
N GLU A 220 15.27 -23.92 -2.62
CA GLU A 220 16.53 -23.21 -2.38
C GLU A 220 16.58 -21.88 -3.15
N GLU A 221 16.16 -21.86 -4.41
CA GLU A 221 16.10 -20.62 -5.20
C GLU A 221 15.09 -19.63 -4.61
N LYS A 222 13.95 -20.13 -4.10
CA LYS A 222 12.97 -19.29 -3.39
C LYS A 222 13.53 -18.68 -2.11
N LYS A 223 14.27 -19.46 -1.31
CA LYS A 223 14.93 -18.97 -0.10
C LYS A 223 15.93 -17.86 -0.40
N VAL A 224 16.79 -18.06 -1.40
CA VAL A 224 17.79 -17.07 -1.83
C VAL A 224 17.12 -15.82 -2.44
N ALA A 225 16.04 -15.99 -3.20
CA ALA A 225 15.24 -14.86 -3.70
C ALA A 225 14.59 -14.05 -2.57
N ASN A 226 14.06 -14.72 -1.54
CA ASN A 226 13.54 -14.04 -0.37
C ASN A 226 14.63 -13.30 0.42
N GLU A 227 15.85 -13.84 0.51
CA GLU A 227 16.99 -13.13 1.10
C GLU A 227 17.29 -11.84 0.33
N LEU A 228 17.39 -11.89 -1.00
CA LEU A 228 17.57 -10.71 -1.85
C LEU A 228 16.43 -9.69 -1.65
N ALA A 229 15.18 -10.16 -1.67
CA ALA A 229 14.01 -9.31 -1.48
C ALA A 229 14.02 -8.60 -0.11
N ASN A 230 14.46 -9.30 0.94
CA ASN A 230 14.57 -8.74 2.29
C ASN A 230 15.71 -7.72 2.41
N LEU A 231 16.89 -8.00 1.83
CA LEU A 231 17.99 -7.04 1.78
C LEU A 231 17.56 -5.75 1.07
N LYS A 232 16.92 -5.88 -0.10
CA LYS A 232 16.37 -4.73 -0.83
C LYS A 232 15.32 -3.97 -0.02
N ALA A 233 14.36 -4.68 0.58
CA ALA A 233 13.31 -4.06 1.38
C ALA A 233 13.91 -3.25 2.55
N ASN A 234 14.85 -3.84 3.28
CA ASN A 234 15.51 -3.17 4.41
C ASN A 234 16.34 -1.96 3.94
N LEU A 235 16.96 -2.03 2.76
CA LEU A 235 17.71 -0.89 2.22
C LEU A 235 16.78 0.26 1.89
N ILE A 236 15.65 -0.02 1.25
CA ILE A 236 14.61 0.98 0.96
C ILE A 236 14.09 1.59 2.26
N VAL A 237 13.82 0.78 3.29
CA VAL A 237 13.44 1.28 4.63
C VAL A 237 14.49 2.23 5.16
N ALA A 238 15.76 1.85 5.17
CA ALA A 238 16.84 2.66 5.74
C ALA A 238 16.99 4.00 5.01
N ILE A 239 16.90 4.01 3.67
CA ILE A 239 16.91 5.25 2.87
C ILE A 239 15.70 6.13 3.20
N MET A 240 14.50 5.54 3.28
CA MET A 240 13.29 6.27 3.67
C MET A 240 13.41 6.90 5.06
N THR A 241 13.97 6.17 6.03
CA THR A 241 14.22 6.66 7.38
C THR A 241 15.17 7.85 7.35
N ALA A 242 16.28 7.75 6.61
CA ALA A 242 17.24 8.85 6.46
C ALA A 242 16.54 10.12 5.92
N PHE A 243 15.77 9.98 4.84
CA PHE A 243 14.99 11.11 4.29
C PHE A 243 14.03 11.73 5.30
N GLN A 244 13.34 10.90 6.08
CA GLN A 244 12.41 11.39 7.08
C GLN A 244 13.13 12.25 8.12
N TYR A 245 14.26 11.78 8.65
CA TYR A 245 15.05 12.53 9.65
C TYR A 245 15.67 13.80 9.07
N GLU A 246 16.27 13.74 7.88
CA GLU A 246 16.90 14.90 7.23
C GLU A 246 15.90 16.03 6.96
N ASN A 247 14.64 15.68 6.69
CA ASN A 247 13.57 16.63 6.43
C ASN A 247 12.68 16.90 7.65
N ASN A 248 13.06 16.43 8.85
CA ASN A 248 12.27 16.58 10.08
C ASN A 248 10.78 16.22 9.90
N PHE A 249 10.52 15.17 9.11
CA PHE A 249 9.17 14.80 8.71
C PHE A 249 8.47 13.96 9.79
N ASP A 250 7.27 14.38 10.17
CA ASP A 250 6.36 13.60 10.99
C ASP A 250 5.08 13.31 10.20
N MET A 251 4.78 12.03 9.99
CA MET A 251 3.57 11.57 9.32
C MET A 251 2.30 12.09 9.99
N ASN A 252 2.33 12.34 11.30
CA ASN A 252 1.18 12.84 12.05
C ASN A 252 0.88 14.32 11.76
N ASN A 253 1.84 15.05 11.20
CA ASN A 253 1.72 16.46 10.82
C ASN A 253 1.15 16.66 9.42
N ILE A 254 0.75 15.60 8.71
CA ILE A 254 0.04 15.74 7.43
C ILE A 254 -1.31 16.44 7.69
N GLU A 255 -1.53 17.53 6.98
CA GLU A 255 -2.73 18.37 7.01
C GLU A 255 -3.97 17.63 6.48
N GLU A 256 -5.14 17.97 7.01
CA GLU A 256 -6.42 17.36 6.61
C GLU A 256 -6.74 17.67 5.15
N GLU A 257 -6.47 18.88 4.71
CA GLU A 257 -6.73 19.42 3.38
C GLU A 257 -6.01 18.61 2.30
N ILE A 258 -4.75 18.22 2.56
CA ILE A 258 -3.97 17.35 1.66
C ILE A 258 -4.67 16.01 1.50
N LEU A 259 -5.10 15.40 2.61
CA LEU A 259 -5.76 14.09 2.60
C LEU A 259 -7.11 14.15 1.87
N LEU A 260 -7.91 15.18 2.13
CA LEU A 260 -9.19 15.39 1.45
C LEU A 260 -9.02 15.61 -0.05
N SER A 261 -8.01 16.39 -0.48
CA SER A 261 -7.72 16.62 -1.91
C SER A 261 -7.35 15.33 -2.67
N LEU A 262 -6.88 14.31 -1.94
CA LEU A 262 -6.53 12.98 -2.43
C LEU A 262 -7.69 11.97 -2.37
N ASN A 263 -8.92 12.43 -2.08
CA ASN A 263 -10.10 11.62 -1.81
C ASN A 263 -9.96 10.69 -0.60
N PHE A 264 -9.11 11.00 0.38
CA PHE A 264 -9.17 10.27 1.64
C PHE A 264 -10.46 10.64 2.37
N ARG A 265 -11.08 9.65 3.01
CA ARG A 265 -12.28 9.84 3.81
C ARG A 265 -11.95 10.00 5.29
N LYS A 266 -12.80 10.73 5.99
CA LYS A 266 -12.84 10.75 7.45
C LYS A 266 -13.17 9.35 7.98
N CYS A 267 -12.41 8.88 8.97
CA CYS A 267 -12.73 7.63 9.67
C CYS A 267 -14.10 7.75 10.37
N SER A 268 -15.05 6.90 10.00
CA SER A 268 -16.42 6.95 10.52
C SER A 268 -16.52 6.84 12.05
N THR A 269 -15.53 6.24 12.72
CA THR A 269 -15.49 6.18 14.20
C THR A 269 -14.92 7.46 14.82
N CYS A 270 -13.89 8.06 14.21
CA CYS A 270 -13.25 9.27 14.75
C CYS A 270 -14.08 10.53 14.52
N PHE A 271 -14.87 10.54 13.45
CA PHE A 271 -15.60 11.70 12.95
C PHE A 271 -17.13 11.49 13.04
N LYS A 272 -17.60 10.56 13.88
CA LYS A 272 -19.02 10.20 14.02
C LYS A 272 -19.93 11.38 14.40
N ASP A 273 -19.38 12.34 15.14
CA ASP A 273 -20.08 13.52 15.66
C ASP A 273 -19.91 14.74 14.74
N GLU A 274 -19.10 14.62 13.69
CA GLU A 274 -19.04 15.62 12.64
C GLU A 274 -20.16 15.35 11.66
N ILE A 275 -21.07 16.31 11.52
CA ILE A 275 -22.04 16.32 10.43
C ILE A 275 -21.23 16.15 9.14
N PRO A 276 -21.56 15.19 8.26
CA PRO A 276 -20.84 15.04 7.01
C PRO A 276 -21.00 16.33 6.22
N SER A 277 -19.96 17.18 6.23
CA SER A 277 -19.80 18.19 5.21
C SER A 277 -19.42 17.45 3.93
N PHE A 278 -20.42 16.88 3.26
CA PHE A 278 -20.32 16.73 1.83
C PHE A 278 -20.15 18.15 1.30
N ASN A 279 -18.92 18.49 0.95
CA ASN A 279 -18.61 19.79 0.37
C ASN A 279 -19.24 19.78 -1.04
N ASP A 280 -20.52 20.15 -1.13
CA ASP A 280 -21.26 20.25 -2.38
C ASP A 280 -20.65 21.30 -3.33
N GLU A 281 -19.73 22.14 -2.84
CA GLU A 281 -18.93 23.04 -3.66
C GLU A 281 -17.96 22.32 -4.62
N PHE A 282 -17.49 21.10 -4.30
CA PHE A 282 -16.55 20.39 -5.17
C PHE A 282 -17.21 19.64 -6.35
N LYS A 283 -18.54 19.42 -6.30
CA LYS A 283 -19.28 18.97 -7.50
C LYS A 283 -19.43 20.06 -8.55
N GLY A 284 -19.31 21.33 -8.16
CA GLY A 284 -19.45 22.49 -9.04
C GLY A 284 -18.30 22.69 -10.04
N MET A 285 -17.14 22.06 -9.83
CA MET A 285 -15.98 22.18 -10.74
C MET A 285 -15.84 21.03 -11.75
N ILE A 286 -16.57 19.91 -11.58
CA ILE A 286 -16.51 18.77 -12.53
C ILE A 286 -17.59 18.87 -13.64
N ASN A 287 -18.62 19.71 -13.45
CA ASN A 287 -19.72 19.86 -14.42
C ASN A 287 -19.61 21.10 -15.35
N LYS A 288 -18.44 21.72 -15.51
CA LYS A 288 -18.25 22.86 -16.43
C LYS A 288 -17.43 22.61 -17.69
N ASN A 289 -17.01 21.37 -17.97
CA ASN A 289 -16.33 21.01 -19.23
C ASN A 289 -17.04 19.90 -20.02
N ILE A 290 -18.36 19.77 -19.86
CA ILE A 290 -19.19 19.00 -20.80
C ILE A 290 -20.36 19.90 -21.22
N TYR A 291 -20.08 20.79 -22.18
CA TYR A 291 -20.95 21.23 -23.26
C TYR A 291 -20.05 21.76 -24.38
#